data_AF-A0A653C5A9-F1
#
_entry.id   AF-A0A653C5A9-F1
#
_cell.length_a   1.000
_cell.length_b   1.000
_cell.length_c   1.000
_cell.angle_alpha   90.00
_cell.angle_beta   90.00
_cell.angle_gamma   90.00
#
_symmetry.space_group_name_H-M   'P 1'
#
loop_
_entity.id
_entity.type
_entity.pdbx_description
1 polymer ?
#
loop_
_entity_poly.entity_id
_entity_poly.type
_entity_poly.pdbx_seq_one_letter_code
_entity_poly.pdbx_strand_id
1 'polypeptide(L)'
;ASFLHLLVRNLSFRQKSILLCRKSDQVSNKQKMAAWKKIENDFNSRFSNTPRKATSLKLLYENLKRKTRQTVAETNRSLYVTT
;
A
#
# COMPACT_ATOMS: atom_id res chain seq x y z
N ALA A 1 0.15 9.52 -12.60
CA ALA A 1 -0.18 9.04 -11.23
C ALA A 1 0.32 10.08 -10.22
N SER A 2 -0.47 10.43 -9.19
CA SER A 2 -0.06 11.43 -8.18
C SER A 2 1.26 11.02 -7.48
N PHE A 3 2.17 11.98 -7.25
CA PHE A 3 3.46 11.78 -6.57
C PHE A 3 3.30 11.05 -5.22
N LEU A 4 2.26 11.39 -4.46
CA LEU A 4 1.90 10.74 -3.21
C LEU A 4 1.62 9.24 -3.37
N HIS A 5 0.91 8.85 -4.44
CA HIS A 5 0.62 7.44 -4.72
C HIS A 5 1.89 6.65 -5.03
N LEU A 6 2.79 7.24 -5.81
CA LEU A 6 4.06 6.62 -6.18
C LEU A 6 4.95 6.44 -4.95
N LEU A 7 5.03 7.45 -4.09
CA LEU A 7 5.81 7.36 -2.87
C LEU A 7 5.29 6.26 -1.93
N VAL A 8 3.98 6.25 -1.63
CA VAL A 8 3.39 5.24 -0.74
C VAL A 8 3.58 3.83 -1.31
N ARG A 9 3.47 3.64 -2.62
CA ARG A 9 3.76 2.35 -3.26
C ARG A 9 5.23 1.95 -3.06
N ASN A 10 6.17 2.86 -3.26
CA ASN A 10 7.61 2.59 -3.09
C ASN A 10 7.96 2.25 -1.62
N LEU A 11 7.43 3.00 -0.66
CA LEU A 11 7.67 2.76 0.77
C LEU A 11 7.10 1.40 1.20
N SER A 12 5.89 1.06 0.76
CA SER A 12 5.28 -0.24 1.01
C SER A 12 6.04 -1.38 0.33
N PHE A 13 6.61 -1.16 -0.86
CA PHE A 13 7.40 -2.17 -1.57
C PHE A 13 8.67 -2.56 -0.80
N ARG A 14 9.33 -1.60 -0.13
CA ARG A 14 10.50 -1.88 0.73
C ARG A 14 10.16 -2.80 1.90
N GLN A 15 8.90 -2.80 2.35
CA GLN A 15 8.40 -3.63 3.46
C GLN A 15 7.54 -4.81 2.98
N LYS A 16 7.63 -5.18 1.68
CA LYS A 16 6.71 -6.14 1.05
C LYS A 16 6.64 -7.50 1.74
N SER A 17 7.77 -8.03 2.21
CA SER A 17 7.84 -9.36 2.84
C SER A 17 6.98 -9.43 4.10
N ILE A 18 6.94 -8.33 4.87
CA ILE A 18 6.16 -8.21 6.10
C ILE A 18 4.70 -7.88 5.76
N LEU A 19 4.47 -6.88 4.91
CA LEU A 19 3.12 -6.40 4.61
C LEU A 19 2.28 -7.40 3.81
N LEU A 20 2.90 -8.21 2.96
CA LEU A 20 2.23 -9.23 2.15
C LEU A 20 2.26 -10.62 2.82
N CYS A 21 2.86 -10.74 4.00
CA CYS A 21 2.82 -11.97 4.78
C CYS A 21 1.35 -12.35 5.06
N ARG A 22 0.96 -13.58 4.68
CA ARG A 22 -0.42 -14.08 4.89
C ARG A 22 -0.72 -14.49 6.33
N LYS A 23 0.31 -14.64 7.17
CA LYS A 23 0.14 -15.04 8.56
C LYS A 23 -0.62 -13.97 9.36
N SER A 24 -1.51 -14.42 10.23
CA SER A 24 -2.38 -13.61 11.10
C SER A 24 -2.08 -13.79 12.59
N ASP A 25 -0.98 -14.48 12.93
CA ASP A 25 -0.55 -14.63 14.31
C ASP A 25 -0.14 -13.29 14.94
N GLN A 26 -0.09 -13.26 16.27
CA GLN A 26 0.18 -12.05 17.04
C GLN A 26 1.54 -11.42 16.69
N VAL A 27 2.57 -12.23 16.41
CA VAL A 27 3.92 -11.76 16.06
C VAL A 27 3.90 -11.11 14.68
N SER A 28 3.32 -11.78 13.68
CA SER A 28 3.15 -11.25 12.33
C SER A 28 2.35 -9.94 12.32
N ASN A 29 1.31 -9.84 13.15
CA ASN A 29 0.52 -8.60 13.26
C ASN A 29 1.33 -7.46 13.88
N LYS A 30 2.10 -7.72 14.94
CA LYS A 30 3.02 -6.73 15.54
C LYS A 30 4.07 -6.26 14.52
N GLN A 31 4.64 -7.18 13.73
CA GLN A 31 5.59 -6.84 12.66
C GLN A 31 4.96 -5.96 11.58
N LYS A 32 3.73 -6.26 11.14
CA LYS A 32 2.99 -5.42 10.19
C LYS A 32 2.71 -4.02 10.75
N MET A 33 2.34 -3.92 12.03
CA MET A 33 2.16 -2.63 12.70
C MET A 33 3.46 -1.82 12.75
N ALA A 34 4.58 -2.46 13.12
CA ALA A 34 5.89 -1.83 13.12
C ALA A 34 6.33 -1.38 11.71
N ALA A 35 6.05 -2.19 10.69
CA ALA A 35 6.32 -1.82 9.30
C ALA A 35 5.56 -0.58 8.86
N TRP A 36 4.28 -0.47 9.23
CA TRP A 36 3.48 0.74 8.96
C TRP A 36 3.97 1.96 9.72
N LYS A 37 4.44 1.80 10.96
CA LYS A 37 5.06 2.89 11.72
C LYS A 37 6.37 3.37 11.09
N LYS A 38 7.18 2.46 10.55
CA LYS A 38 8.38 2.82 9.79
C LYS A 38 8.03 3.60 8.52
N ILE A 39 6.97 3.22 7.82
CA ILE A 39 6.47 3.94 6.63
C ILE A 39 5.95 5.33 7.01
N GLU A 40 5.21 5.45 8.11
CA GLU A 40 4.76 6.74 8.66
C GLU A 40 5.95 7.68 8.94
N ASN A 41 6.99 7.18 9.60
CA ASN A 41 8.17 7.99 9.90
C ASN A 41 8.92 8.44 8.65
N ASP A 42 9.14 7.55 7.67
CA ASP A 42 9.81 7.90 6.41
C ASP A 42 8.94 8.79 5.50
N PHE A 43 7.62 8.69 5.61
CA PHE A 43 6.72 9.62 4.91
C PHE A 43 6.77 11.01 5.55
N ASN A 44 6.64 11.08 6.88
CA ASN A 44 6.58 12.34 7.62
C ASN A 44 7.94 13.07 7.64
N SER A 45 9.06 12.35 7.56
CA SER A 45 10.38 12.97 7.40
C SER A 45 10.54 13.71 6.06
N ARG A 46 9.84 13.27 5.02
CA ARG A 46 9.82 13.90 3.70
C ARG A 46 8.77 15.01 3.57
N PHE A 47 7.72 14.95 4.40
CA PHE A 47 6.60 15.91 4.39
C PHE A 47 6.26 16.38 5.80
N SER A 48 7.17 17.14 6.40
CA SER A 48 6.98 17.71 7.74
C SER A 48 5.75 18.61 7.84
N ASN A 49 5.39 19.31 6.75
CA ASN A 49 4.27 20.25 6.74
C ASN A 49 2.89 19.58 6.73
N THR A 50 2.80 18.31 6.32
CA THR A 50 1.51 17.58 6.22
C THR A 50 1.65 16.13 6.70
N PRO A 51 1.89 15.92 8.00
CA PRO A 51 2.11 14.58 8.54
C PRO A 51 0.87 13.71 8.36
N ARG A 52 1.10 12.44 8.03
CA ARG A 52 0.05 11.43 7.88
C ARG A 52 0.29 10.30 8.87
N LYS A 53 -0.80 9.80 9.44
CA LYS A 53 -0.76 8.63 10.34
C LYS A 53 -0.59 7.35 9.51
N ALA A 54 0.04 6.33 10.10
CA ALA A 54 0.15 4.98 9.54
C ALA A 54 -1.19 4.43 9.03
N THR A 55 -2.29 4.70 9.74
CA THR A 55 -3.64 4.26 9.37
C THR A 55 -4.10 4.85 8.03
N SER A 56 -3.86 6.14 7.81
CA SER A 56 -4.19 6.82 6.55
C SER A 56 -3.34 6.30 5.39
N LEU A 57 -2.04 6.10 5.61
CA LEU A 57 -1.12 5.55 4.60
C LEU A 57 -1.49 4.11 4.23
N LYS A 58 -1.87 3.30 5.22
CA LYS A 58 -2.39 1.94 5.02
C LYS A 58 -3.67 1.94 4.19
N LEU A 59 -4.63 2.80 4.51
CA LEU A 59 -5.88 2.91 3.77
C LEU A 59 -5.63 3.31 2.31
N LEU A 60 -4.74 4.28 2.08
CA LEU A 60 -4.34 4.68 0.73
C LEU A 60 -3.73 3.51 -0.05
N TYR A 61 -2.80 2.78 0.57
CA TYR A 61 -2.19 1.61 -0.05
C TYR A 61 -3.20 0.50 -0.41
N GLU A 62 -4.14 0.19 0.48
CA GLU A 62 -5.18 -0.80 0.19
C GLU A 62 -6.14 -0.35 -0.92
N ASN A 63 -6.49 0.94 -0.96
CA ASN A 63 -7.25 1.53 -2.06
C ASN A 63 -6.50 1.44 -3.39
N LEU A 64 -5.18 1.67 -3.39
CA LEU A 64 -4.35 1.50 -4.58
C LEU A 64 -4.33 0.05 -5.05
N LYS A 65 -4.19 -0.92 -4.14
CA LYS A 65 -4.27 -2.35 -4.46
C LYS A 65 -5.62 -2.71 -5.07
N ARG A 66 -6.72 -2.20 -4.51
CA ARG A 66 -8.08 -2.42 -5.03
C ARG A 66 -8.24 -1.87 -6.44
N LYS A 67 -7.82 -0.62 -6.67
CA LYS A 67 -7.85 0.02 -8.00
C LYS A 67 -7.05 -0.79 -9.03
N THR A 68 -5.85 -1.25 -8.67
CA THR A 68 -5.04 -2.09 -9.57
C THR A 68 -5.77 -3.40 -9.94
N ARG A 69 -6.41 -4.08 -8.98
CA ARG A 69 -7.21 -5.29 -9.29
C ARG A 69 -8.39 -5.00 -10.20
N GLN A 70 -9.08 -3.88 -9.99
CA GLN A 70 -10.20 -3.44 -10.83
C GLN A 70 -9.75 -3.19 -12.27
N THR A 71 -8.66 -2.45 -12.47
CA THR A 71 -8.10 -2.19 -13.80
C THR A 71 -7.74 -3.49 -14.51
N VAL A 72 -7.07 -4.43 -13.83
CA VAL A 72 -6.74 -5.74 -14.43
C VAL A 72 -7.99 -6.53 -14.80
N ALA A 73 -9.00 -6.56 -13.93
CA ALA A 73 -10.26 -7.26 -14.21
C ALA A 73 -11.04 -6.61 -15.37
N GLU A 74 -10.93 -5.31 -15.55
CA GLU A 74 -11.55 -4.57 -16.66
C GLU A 74 -10.81 -4.81 -17.98
N THR A 75 -9.47 -4.77 -17.98
CA THR A 75 -8.64 -5.17 -19.12
C THR A 75 -8.91 -6.60 -19.56
N ASN A 76 -9.01 -7.54 -18.62
CA ASN A 76 -9.33 -8.93 -18.94
C ASN A 76 -10.72 -9.05 -19.55
N ARG A 77 -11.72 -8.36 -18.98
CA ARG A 77 -13.08 -8.35 -19.55
C ARG A 77 -13.11 -7.81 -20.98
N SER A 78 -12.42 -6.71 -21.27
CA SER A 78 -12.34 -6.18 -22.64
C SER A 78 -11.66 -7.15 -23.62
N LEU A 79 -10.70 -7.96 -23.17
CA LEU A 79 -10.05 -8.96 -24.03
C LEU A 79 -11.03 -10.08 -24.45
N TYR A 80 -11.85 -10.57 -23.51
CA TYR A 80 -12.80 -11.66 -23.80
C TYR A 80 -14.10 -11.21 -24.47
N VAL A 81 -14.44 -9.91 -24.43
CA VAL A 81 -15.65 -9.35 -25.08
C VAL A 81 -15.41 -9.00 -26.56
N THR A 82 -14.15 -8.93 -27.01
CA THR A 82 -13.79 -8.57 -28.40
C THR A 82 -13.56 -9.80 -29.32
N THR A 83 -14.03 -10.98 -28.92
CA THR A 83 -14.05 -12.24 -29.70
C THR A 83 -15.45 -12.80 -29.74
#